data_AF-A0A318KSE8-F1
#
_entry.id   AF-A0A318KSE8-F1
#
_cell.length_a   1.000
_cell.length_b   1.000
_cell.length_c   1.000
_cell.angle_alpha   90.00
_cell.angle_beta   90.00
_cell.angle_gamma   90.00
#
_symmetry.space_group_name_H-M   'P 1'
#
loop_
_entity.id
_entity.type
_entity.pdbx_description
1 polymer ?
#
loop_
_entity_poly.entity_id
_entity_poly.type
_entity_poly.pdbx_seq_one_letter_code
_entity_poly.pdbx_strand_id
1 'polypeptide(L)'
;MYLIDLVCFDDLSVKQCRIETEEAKDEFLVHCLFDERAVIGIGDSMFTAFQKLMDQLYSMHYGMNCQGAKQNAMQSAMAYASDKIYLLTLGQQAMKKDLVSMFEPVELTMYCRSDEQLEYAQQWLASL
;
A
#
# COMPACT_ATOMS: atom_id res chain seq x y z
N MET A 1 -9.89 0.28 -11.10
CA MET A 1 -8.83 1.06 -11.78
C MET A 1 -8.64 2.34 -10.98
N TYR A 2 -7.42 2.58 -10.51
CA TYR A 2 -7.05 3.79 -9.77
C TYR A 2 -5.90 4.50 -10.49
N LEU A 3 -5.83 5.83 -10.37
CA LEU A 3 -4.69 6.62 -10.83
C LEU A 3 -3.97 7.16 -9.60
N ILE A 4 -2.68 6.86 -9.49
CA ILE A 4 -1.85 7.21 -8.34
C ILE A 4 -0.58 7.86 -8.84
N ASP A 5 -0.07 8.84 -8.11
CA ASP A 5 1.20 9.47 -8.41
C ASP A 5 2.34 8.62 -7.82
N LEU A 6 3.32 8.31 -8.65
CA LEU A 6 4.62 7.79 -8.28
C LEU A 6 5.61 8.94 -8.19
N VAL A 7 6.32 9.03 -7.07
CA VAL A 7 7.42 9.99 -6.89
C VAL A 7 8.74 9.26 -7.03
N CYS A 8 9.57 9.70 -7.97
CA CYS A 8 10.94 9.22 -8.14
C CYS A 8 11.82 9.81 -7.03
N PHE A 9 12.56 8.97 -6.31
CA PHE A 9 13.41 9.42 -5.20
C PHE A 9 14.66 10.16 -5.68
N ASP A 10 15.11 9.90 -6.90
CA ASP A 10 16.37 10.46 -7.42
C ASP A 10 16.23 11.92 -7.84
N ASP A 11 15.08 12.30 -8.40
CA ASP A 11 14.86 13.63 -8.98
C ASP A 11 13.53 14.28 -8.57
N LEU A 12 12.75 13.63 -7.71
CA LEU A 12 11.42 14.08 -7.25
C LEU A 12 10.40 14.28 -8.38
N SER A 13 10.67 13.74 -9.57
CA SER A 13 9.72 13.76 -10.67
C SER A 13 8.50 12.91 -10.31
N VAL A 14 7.34 13.40 -10.74
CA VAL A 14 6.07 12.70 -10.55
C VAL A 14 5.69 12.00 -11.85
N LYS A 15 5.35 10.72 -11.75
CA LYS A 15 4.81 9.91 -12.84
C LYS A 15 3.44 9.43 -12.44
N GLN A 16 2.48 9.49 -13.36
CA GLN A 16 1.18 8.89 -13.11
C GLN A 16 1.26 7.39 -13.39
N CYS A 17 0.81 6.59 -12.44
CA CYS A 17 0.61 5.15 -12.64
C CYS A 17 -0.88 4.78 -12.61
N ARG A 18 -1.21 3.73 -13.34
CA ARG A 18 -2.53 3.10 -13.31
C ARG A 18 -2.44 1.82 -12.50
N ILE A 19 -3.30 1.72 -11.48
CA ILE A 19 -3.43 0.50 -10.67
C ILE A 19 -4.60 -0.35 -11.16
N GLU A 20 -4.29 -1.62 -11.38
CA GLU A 20 -5.23 -2.68 -11.70
C GLU A 20 -5.06 -3.83 -10.71
N THR A 21 -6.17 -4.46 -10.34
CA THR A 21 -6.19 -5.57 -9.39
C THR A 21 -6.86 -6.76 -10.03
N GLU A 22 -6.28 -7.94 -9.86
CA GLU A 22 -6.82 -9.21 -10.31
C GLU A 22 -6.87 -10.19 -9.14
N GLU A 23 -7.95 -10.96 -9.08
CA GLU A 23 -8.06 -12.10 -8.18
C GLU A 23 -7.91 -13.38 -9.01
N ALA A 24 -6.82 -14.10 -8.76
CA ALA A 24 -6.59 -15.44 -9.24
C ALA A 24 -7.00 -16.45 -8.15
N LYS A 25 -7.07 -17.74 -8.49
CA LYS A 25 -7.65 -18.79 -7.64
C LYS A 25 -7.26 -18.71 -6.16
N ASP A 26 -5.97 -18.54 -5.87
CA ASP A 26 -5.41 -18.56 -4.52
C ASP A 26 -4.52 -17.32 -4.23
N GLU A 27 -4.53 -16.34 -5.13
CA GLU A 27 -3.63 -15.18 -5.08
C GLU A 27 -4.30 -13.91 -5.59
N PHE A 28 -3.88 -12.78 -5.05
CA PHE A 28 -4.21 -11.45 -5.52
C PHE A 28 -3.02 -10.84 -6.24
N LEU A 29 -3.28 -10.20 -7.37
CA LEU A 29 -2.30 -9.48 -8.14
C LEU A 29 -2.65 -7.99 -8.13
N VAL A 30 -1.64 -7.15 -7.88
CA VAL A 30 -1.77 -5.69 -8.00
C VAL A 30 -0.73 -5.22 -8.99
N HIS A 31 -1.22 -4.64 -10.09
CA HIS A 31 -0.42 -4.14 -11.19
C HIS A 31 -0.28 -2.63 -11.08
N CYS A 32 0.95 -2.15 -11.26
CA CYS A 32 1.26 -0.73 -11.43
C CYS A 32 1.82 -0.51 -12.83
N LEU A 33 1.06 0.20 -13.66
CA LEU A 33 1.37 0.48 -15.06
C LEU A 33 1.81 1.94 -15.21
N PHE A 34 3.06 2.18 -15.63
CA PHE A 34 3.61 3.52 -15.87
C PHE A 34 4.79 3.44 -16.85
N ASP A 35 5.02 4.46 -17.67
CA ASP A 35 6.16 4.53 -18.61
C ASP A 35 6.39 3.26 -19.45
N GLU A 36 5.33 2.66 -20.00
CA GLU A 36 5.39 1.37 -20.74
C GLU A 36 5.94 0.19 -19.92
N ARG A 37 6.00 0.31 -18.59
CA ARG A 37 6.39 -0.72 -17.64
C ARG A 37 5.19 -1.22 -16.87
N ALA A 38 5.27 -2.48 -16.46
CA ALA A 38 4.35 -3.11 -15.53
C ALA A 38 5.14 -3.67 -14.36
N VAL A 39 4.82 -3.23 -13.15
CA VAL A 39 5.33 -3.78 -11.89
C VAL A 39 4.18 -4.52 -11.21
N ILE A 40 4.44 -5.72 -10.68
CA ILE A 40 3.39 -6.61 -10.20
C ILE A 40 3.75 -7.16 -8.83
N GLY A 41 2.89 -6.88 -7.86
CA GLY A 41 2.90 -7.56 -6.57
C GLY A 41 1.89 -8.69 -6.53
N ILE A 42 2.28 -9.84 -5.96
CA ILE A 42 1.46 -11.06 -5.88
C ILE A 42 1.41 -11.53 -4.43
N GLY A 43 0.23 -11.69 -3.85
CA GLY A 43 0.07 -12.03 -2.44
C GLY A 43 -1.16 -12.88 -2.14
N ASP A 44 -1.21 -13.41 -0.92
CA ASP A 44 -2.35 -14.16 -0.37
C ASP A 44 -3.54 -13.27 0.05
N SER A 45 -3.30 -11.96 0.12
CA SER A 45 -4.30 -10.92 0.27
C SER A 45 -4.00 -9.77 -0.68
N MET A 46 -5.00 -8.93 -0.95
CA MET A 46 -4.83 -7.72 -1.76
C MET A 46 -3.81 -6.76 -1.13
N PHE A 47 -3.75 -6.69 0.21
CA PHE A 47 -2.78 -5.85 0.90
C PHE A 47 -1.37 -6.44 0.82
N THR A 48 -1.19 -7.76 1.01
CA THR A 48 0.12 -8.42 0.84
C THR A 48 0.64 -8.23 -0.59
N ALA A 49 -0.24 -8.36 -1.58
CA ALA A 49 0.10 -8.13 -2.99
C ALA A 49 0.55 -6.67 -3.21
N PHE A 50 -0.21 -5.71 -2.67
CA PHE A 50 0.15 -4.30 -2.71
C PHE A 50 1.48 -3.98 -1.99
N GLN A 51 1.74 -4.57 -0.82
CA GLN A 51 2.99 -4.40 -0.09
C GLN A 51 4.21 -4.87 -0.90
N LYS A 52 4.10 -6.03 -1.55
CA LYS A 52 5.16 -6.53 -2.44
C LYS A 52 5.37 -5.63 -3.66
N LEU A 53 4.28 -5.07 -4.21
CA LEU A 53 4.38 -4.05 -5.26
C LEU A 53 5.14 -2.81 -4.75
N MET A 54 4.83 -2.32 -3.55
CA MET A 54 5.54 -1.18 -2.95
C MET A 54 7.02 -1.45 -2.76
N ASP A 55 7.39 -2.62 -2.24
CA ASP A 55 8.80 -2.98 -2.03
C ASP A 55 9.58 -3.03 -3.35
N GLN A 56 8.95 -3.52 -4.42
CA GLN A 56 9.52 -3.50 -5.77
C GLN A 56 9.69 -2.06 -6.28
N LEU A 57 8.68 -1.22 -6.17
CA LEU A 57 8.75 0.19 -6.56
C LEU A 57 9.82 0.94 -5.76
N TYR A 58 9.90 0.71 -4.45
CA TYR A 58 10.91 1.28 -3.57
C TYR A 58 12.32 0.89 -4.01
N SER A 59 12.53 -0.38 -4.36
CA SER A 59 13.81 -0.88 -4.93
C SER A 59 14.14 -0.27 -6.29
N MET A 60 13.12 0.21 -7.01
CA MET A 60 13.25 0.96 -8.27
C MET A 60 13.37 2.48 -8.06
N HIS A 61 13.52 2.94 -6.81
CA HIS A 61 13.58 4.35 -6.43
C HIS A 61 12.26 5.11 -6.65
N TYR A 62 11.12 4.46 -6.40
CA TYR A 62 9.80 5.09 -6.47
C TYR A 62 8.97 4.87 -5.19
N GLY A 63 8.17 5.88 -4.85
CA GLY A 63 7.15 5.82 -3.81
C GLY A 63 5.76 6.13 -4.35
N MET A 64 4.72 5.48 -3.83
CA MET A 64 3.32 5.74 -4.22
C MET A 64 2.65 6.73 -3.28
N ASN A 65 1.97 7.73 -3.84
CA ASN A 65 1.16 8.70 -3.11
C ASN A 65 -0.27 8.17 -2.90
N CYS A 66 -0.43 7.18 -2.03
CA CYS A 66 -1.73 6.66 -1.63
C CYS A 66 -1.78 6.24 -0.15
N GLN A 67 -3.00 6.11 0.40
CA GLN A 67 -3.19 5.76 1.82
C GLN A 67 -2.50 4.44 2.19
N GLY A 68 -2.49 3.46 1.28
CA GLY A 68 -1.85 2.17 1.47
C GLY A 68 -0.34 2.24 1.72
N ALA A 69 0.31 3.28 1.22
CA ALA A 69 1.75 3.46 1.36
C ALA A 69 2.18 4.16 2.65
N LYS A 70 1.24 4.46 3.55
CA LYS A 70 1.56 4.99 4.88
C LYS A 70 2.10 3.88 5.77
N GLN A 71 3.08 4.21 6.62
CA GLN A 71 3.65 3.27 7.59
C GLN A 71 2.61 2.65 8.52
N ASN A 72 1.56 3.40 8.85
CA ASN A 72 0.50 2.93 9.75
C ASN A 72 -0.70 2.29 9.03
N ALA A 73 -0.60 2.02 7.73
CA ALA A 73 -1.64 1.31 7.00
C ALA A 73 -1.59 -0.19 7.31
N MET A 74 -2.74 -0.78 7.63
CA MET A 74 -2.86 -2.23 7.84
C MET A 74 -4.23 -2.75 7.42
N GLN A 75 -4.26 -3.89 6.72
CA GLN A 75 -5.50 -4.58 6.40
C GLN A 75 -5.91 -5.54 7.53
N SER A 76 -7.21 -5.66 7.80
CA SER A 76 -7.71 -6.71 8.69
C SER A 76 -7.86 -8.03 7.94
N ALA A 77 -7.73 -9.17 8.64
CA ALA A 77 -7.93 -10.48 8.03
C ALA A 77 -9.31 -10.66 7.37
N MET A 78 -10.35 -9.98 7.89
CA MET A 78 -11.70 -10.02 7.30
C MET A 78 -11.82 -9.23 5.98
N ALA A 79 -10.86 -8.35 5.70
CA ALA A 79 -10.85 -7.48 4.53
C ALA A 79 -9.89 -7.96 3.43
N TYR A 80 -9.38 -9.20 3.51
CA TYR A 80 -8.27 -9.73 2.69
C TYR A 80 -8.43 -9.54 1.18
N ALA A 81 -9.65 -9.64 0.65
CA ALA A 81 -9.98 -9.48 -0.77
C ALA A 81 -10.42 -8.05 -1.16
N SER A 82 -10.35 -7.09 -0.24
CA SER A 82 -10.87 -5.73 -0.44
C SER A 82 -9.76 -4.68 -0.49
N ASP A 83 -10.09 -3.52 -1.05
CA ASP A 83 -9.23 -2.33 -1.05
C ASP A 83 -9.19 -1.60 0.31
N LYS A 84 -9.81 -2.15 1.36
CA LYS A 84 -9.99 -1.44 2.63
C LYS A 84 -8.88 -1.75 3.62
N ILE A 85 -8.35 -0.70 4.21
CA ILE A 85 -7.30 -0.73 5.24
C ILE A 85 -7.68 0.18 6.40
N TYR A 86 -7.10 -0.08 7.57
CA TYR A 86 -7.14 0.82 8.71
C TYR A 86 -5.87 1.66 8.77
N LEU A 87 -5.99 2.93 9.14
CA LEU A 87 -4.87 3.75 9.56
C LEU A 87 -4.71 3.67 11.09
N LEU A 88 -3.67 2.96 11.53
CA LEU A 88 -3.44 2.64 12.93
C LEU A 88 -2.86 3.82 13.71
N THR A 89 -3.30 4.00 14.95
CA THR A 89 -2.77 5.01 15.88
C THR A 89 -2.39 4.32 17.18
N LEU A 90 -1.13 4.46 17.62
CA LEU A 90 -0.65 3.86 18.87
C LEU A 90 -1.51 4.30 20.07
N GLY A 91 -1.80 3.37 20.97
CA GLY A 91 -2.66 3.60 22.14
C GLY A 91 -4.15 3.74 21.82
N GLN A 92 -4.56 3.52 20.56
CA GLN A 92 -5.96 3.63 20.13
C GLN A 92 -6.40 2.39 19.36
N GLN A 93 -7.54 1.82 19.77
CA GLN A 93 -8.19 0.76 19.02
C GLN A 93 -8.62 1.28 17.65
N ALA A 94 -8.36 0.51 16.59
CA ALA A 94 -8.80 0.82 15.24
C ALA A 94 -10.33 0.70 15.14
N MET A 95 -10.98 1.74 14.64
CA MET A 95 -12.44 1.84 14.53
C MET A 95 -12.85 2.00 13.06
N LYS A 96 -14.13 1.77 12.75
CA LYS A 96 -14.66 1.92 11.37
C LYS A 96 -14.40 3.31 10.76
N LYS A 97 -14.28 4.35 11.59
CA LYS A 97 -13.94 5.72 11.14
C LYS A 97 -12.51 5.84 10.59
N ASP A 98 -11.63 4.91 10.94
CA ASP A 98 -10.23 4.87 10.52
C ASP A 98 -10.03 4.00 9.27
N LEU A 99 -11.13 3.45 8.73
CA LEU A 99 -11.13 2.64 7.53
C LEU A 99 -11.12 3.54 6.28
N VAL A 100 -10.11 3.36 5.44
CA VAL A 100 -9.92 4.12 4.19
C VAL A 100 -9.72 3.18 3.00
N SER A 101 -9.77 3.72 1.78
CA SER A 101 -9.36 2.96 0.60
C SER A 101 -7.85 3.02 0.47
N MET A 102 -7.21 1.87 0.29
CA MET A 102 -5.77 1.72 0.11
C MET A 102 -5.24 2.53 -1.07
N PHE A 103 -6.03 2.64 -2.13
CA PHE A 103 -5.65 3.32 -3.37
C PHE A 103 -6.11 4.78 -3.42
N GLU A 104 -6.70 5.30 -2.35
CA GLU A 104 -7.05 6.72 -2.27
C GLU A 104 -5.78 7.59 -2.34
N PRO A 105 -5.67 8.51 -3.32
CA PRO A 105 -4.48 9.33 -3.48
C PRO A 105 -4.26 10.26 -2.29
N VAL A 106 -3.02 10.37 -1.84
CA VAL A 106 -2.60 11.29 -0.77
C VAL A 106 -1.13 11.64 -0.94
N GLU A 107 -0.77 12.90 -0.73
CA GLU A 107 0.63 13.31 -0.73
C GLU A 107 1.34 12.74 0.50
N LEU A 108 2.47 12.06 0.28
CA LEU A 108 3.31 11.52 1.32
C LEU A 108 4.62 12.29 1.40
N THR A 109 5.08 12.53 2.62
CA THR A 109 6.39 13.13 2.90
C THR A 109 7.46 12.09 3.22
N MET A 110 7.05 10.84 3.46
CA MET A 110 7.90 9.70 3.72
C MET A 110 7.29 8.44 3.11
N TYR A 111 8.14 7.59 2.56
CA TYR A 111 7.76 6.30 1.99
C TYR A 111 8.37 5.19 2.83
N CYS A 112 7.61 4.12 3.04
CA CYS A 112 8.04 2.98 3.84
C CYS A 112 7.96 1.69 3.02
N ARG A 113 8.69 0.69 3.49
CA ARG A 113 8.60 -0.69 3.01
C ARG A 113 7.62 -1.51 3.85
N SER A 114 7.31 -2.71 3.38
CA SER A 114 6.37 -3.61 4.05
C SER A 114 6.83 -4.05 5.44
N ASP A 115 8.14 -4.18 5.68
CA ASP A 115 8.71 -4.50 6.99
C ASP A 115 8.44 -3.40 8.02
N GLU A 116 8.57 -2.13 7.62
CA GLU A 116 8.25 -0.98 8.47
C GLU A 116 6.76 -0.87 8.82
N GLN A 117 5.86 -1.28 7.91
CA GLN A 117 4.43 -1.38 8.21
C GLN A 117 4.14 -2.50 9.21
N LEU A 118 4.81 -3.64 9.05
CA LEU A 118 4.68 -4.78 9.97
C LEU A 118 5.20 -4.42 11.37
N GLU A 119 6.35 -3.74 11.45
CA GLU A 119 6.90 -3.25 12.72
C GLU A 119 5.93 -2.28 13.41
N TYR A 120 5.35 -1.32 12.66
CA TYR A 120 4.36 -0.40 13.22
C TYR A 120 3.11 -1.14 13.71
N ALA A 121 2.61 -2.11 12.95
CA ALA A 121 1.45 -2.92 13.36
C ALA A 121 1.72 -3.71 14.66
N GLN A 122 2.94 -4.24 14.84
CA GLN A 122 3.34 -4.92 16.07
C GLN A 122 3.43 -3.96 17.26
N GLN A 123 4.00 -2.76 17.06
CA GLN A 123 4.02 -1.71 18.08
C GLN A 123 2.61 -1.27 18.46
N TRP A 124 1.74 -1.13 17.47
CA TRP A 124 0.32 -0.81 17.69
C TRP A 124 -0.34 -1.87 18.55
N LEU A 125 -0.22 -3.16 18.22
CA LEU A 125 -0.76 -4.26 19.03
C LEU A 125 -0.24 -4.24 20.48
N ALA A 126 1.04 -3.93 20.69
CA ALA A 126 1.62 -3.83 22.03
C ALA A 126 1.18 -2.59 22.81
N SER A 127 0.58 -1.60 22.14
CA SER A 127 0.15 -0.33 22.72
C SER A 127 -1.33 -0.28 23.11
N LEU A 128 -2.12 -1.30 22.72
CA LEU A 128 -3.56 -1.41 23.04
C LEU A 128 -3.80 -1.87 24.47
#